data_AF-A0A7C5D8U7-F1
#
_entry.id   AF-A0A7C5D8U7-F1
#
_cell.length_a   1.000
_cell.length_b   1.000
_cell.length_c   1.000
_cell.angle_alpha   90.00
_cell.angle_beta   90.00
_cell.angle_gamma   90.00
#
_symmetry.space_group_name_H-M   'P 1'
#
loop_
_entity.id
_entity.type
_entity.pdbx_description
1 polymer ?
#
loop_
_entity_poly.entity_id
_entity_poly.type
_entity_poly.pdbx_seq_one_letter_code
_entity_poly.pdbx_strand_id
1 'polypeptide(L)' 'MNLKGSQTEKNLLASFAGESQARNRYTYFASQARKEGYKQIEAIFIETAENEKEHAKRLFKFLEGGEVQIQASF' A
#
# COMPACT_ATOMS: atom_id res chain seq x y z
N MET A 1 3.73 -15.48 18.56
CA MET A 1 3.99 -14.14 19.11
C MET A 1 2.68 -13.38 19.00
N ASN A 2 2.20 -12.75 20.07
CA ASN A 2 0.98 -11.95 20.06
C ASN A 2 1.37 -10.49 19.76
N LEU A 3 0.81 -9.91 18.70
CA LEU A 3 1.14 -8.53 18.29
C LEU A 3 0.24 -7.47 18.94
N LYS A 4 -0.86 -7.88 19.58
CA LYS A 4 -1.91 -6.99 20.08
C LYS A 4 -1.37 -5.95 21.05
N GLY A 5 -1.67 -4.68 20.79
CA GLY A 5 -1.24 -3.52 21.57
C GLY A 5 0.22 -3.12 21.38
N SER A 6 1.00 -3.86 20.59
CA SER A 6 2.41 -3.56 20.37
C SER A 6 2.60 -2.41 19.38
N GLN A 7 3.79 -1.79 19.41
CA GLN A 7 4.18 -0.83 18.37
C GLN A 7 4.26 -1.49 16.98
N THR A 8 4.61 -2.77 16.91
CA THR A 8 4.65 -3.52 15.65
C THR A 8 3.27 -3.65 15.01
N GLU A 9 2.21 -3.89 15.78
CA GLU A 9 0.84 -3.93 15.24
C GLU A 9 0.42 -2.59 14.64
N LYS A 10 0.72 -1.47 15.33
CA LYS A 10 0.47 -0.13 14.81
C LYS A 10 1.27 0.15 13.53
N ASN A 11 2.54 -0.26 13.51
CA ASN A 11 3.40 -0.09 12.33
C ASN A 11 2.89 -0.92 11.15
N LEU A 12 2.43 -2.16 11.39
CA LEU A 12 1.85 -3.00 10.35
C LEU A 12 0.60 -2.37 9.74
N LEU A 13 -0.29 -1.81 10.56
CA LEU A 13 -1.48 -1.10 10.07
C LEU A 13 -1.11 0.18 9.32
N ALA A 14 -0.15 0.95 9.82
CA ALA A 14 0.36 2.16 9.14
C ALA A 14 0.98 1.83 7.78
N SER A 15 1.81 0.79 7.71
CA SER A 15 2.39 0.31 6.46
C SER A 15 1.30 -0.19 5.51
N PHE A 16 0.33 -0.99 5.98
CA PHE A 16 -0.79 -1.45 5.16
C PHE A 16 -1.58 -0.26 4.55
N ALA A 17 -1.87 0.77 5.34
CA ALA A 17 -2.53 1.97 4.86
C ALA A 17 -1.66 2.74 3.86
N GLY A 18 -0.35 2.82 4.09
CA GLY A 18 0.63 3.44 3.20
C GLY A 18 0.69 2.74 1.83
N GLU A 19 0.86 1.42 1.81
CA GLU A 19 0.93 0.62 0.58
C GLU A 19 -0.40 0.67 -0.20
N SER A 20 -1.53 0.68 0.51
CA SER A 20 -2.84 0.83 -0.12
C SER A 20 -3.00 2.18 -0.83
N GLN A 21 -2.51 3.26 -0.22
CA GLN A 21 -2.50 4.58 -0.84
C GLN A 21 -1.47 4.67 -1.98
N ALA A 22 -0.30 4.04 -1.83
CA ALA A 22 0.74 3.99 -2.85
C ALA A 22 0.23 3.30 -4.13
N ARG A 23 -0.42 2.15 -3.98
CA ARG A 23 -1.11 1.44 -5.08
C ARG A 23 -2.03 2.38 -5.86
N ASN A 24 -2.91 3.10 -5.18
CA ASN A 24 -3.83 4.03 -5.84
C ASN A 24 -3.06 5.15 -6.59
N ARG A 25 -2.07 5.78 -5.95
CA ARG A 25 -1.25 6.81 -6.61
C ARG A 25 -0.53 6.29 -7.84
N TYR A 26 0.05 5.09 -7.79
CA TYR A 26 0.71 4.47 -8.95
C TYR A 26 -0.26 4.19 -10.08
N THR A 27 -1.50 3.76 -9.79
CA THR A 27 -2.52 3.65 -10.86
C THR A 27 -2.90 5.00 -11.48
N TYR A 28 -2.89 6.09 -10.71
CA TYR A 28 -3.12 7.43 -11.24
C TYR A 28 -1.96 7.89 -12.13
N PHE A 29 -0.72 7.61 -11.72
CA PHE A 29 0.47 7.92 -12.51
C PHE A 29 0.56 7.09 -13.78
N ALA A 30 0.15 5.81 -13.75
CA ALA A 30 0.01 5.00 -14.95
C ALA A 30 -0.98 5.64 -15.95
N SER A 31 -2.14 6.10 -15.46
CA SER A 31 -3.13 6.81 -16.28
C SER A 31 -2.55 8.09 -16.89
N GLN A 32 -1.74 8.84 -16.14
CA GLN A 32 -1.08 10.03 -16.65
C GLN A 32 0.00 9.69 -17.69
N ALA A 33 0.86 8.69 -17.44
CA ALA A 33 1.87 8.21 -18.38
C ALA A 33 1.25 7.74 -19.70
N ARG A 34 0.08 7.09 -19.64
CA ARG A 34 -0.71 6.73 -20.83
C ARG A 34 -1.10 7.96 -21.65
N LYS A 35 -1.62 9.01 -21.01
CA LYS A 35 -2.03 10.26 -21.68
C LYS A 35 -0.86 10.96 -22.37
N GLU A 36 0.33 10.86 -21.79
CA GLU A 36 1.57 11.45 -22.32
C GLU A 36 2.27 10.56 -23.37
N GLY A 37 1.76 9.36 -23.63
CA GLY A 37 2.30 8.43 -24.62
C GLY A 37 3.47 7.56 -24.13
N TYR A 38 3.79 7.60 -22.84
CA TYR A 38 4.89 6.84 -22.24
C TYR A 38 4.49 5.41 -21.87
N LYS A 39 4.28 4.56 -22.88
CA LYS A 39 3.77 3.17 -22.69
C LYS A 39 4.62 2.31 -21.74
N GLN A 40 5.96 2.41 -21.80
CA GLN A 40 6.83 1.64 -20.91
C GLN A 40 6.71 2.10 -19.46
N ILE A 41 6.60 3.42 -19.24
CA ILE A 41 6.46 4.00 -17.89
C ILE A 41 5.08 3.66 -17.31
N GLU A 42 4.03 3.69 -18.12
CA GLU A 42 2.71 3.19 -17.72
C GLU A 42 2.80 1.74 -17.21
N ALA A 43 3.43 0.85 -17.98
CA ALA A 43 3.56 -0.55 -17.61
C ALA A 43 4.31 -0.73 -16.27
N ILE A 44 5.39 0.04 -16.06
CA ILE A 44 6.15 0.03 -14.80
C ILE A 44 5.28 0.52 -13.63
N PHE A 45 4.48 1.57 -13.80
CA PHE A 45 3.59 2.03 -12.73
C PHE A 45 2.49 1.02 -12.40
N ILE A 46 1.93 0.34 -13.41
CA ILE A 46 0.95 -0.73 -13.18
C ILE A 46 1.59 -1.91 -12.45
N GLU A 47 2.77 -2.36 -12.89
CA GLU A 47 3.52 -3.42 -12.22
C GLU A 47 3.82 -3.04 -10.77
N THR A 48 4.27 -1.81 -10.53
CA THR A 48 4.57 -1.33 -9.18
C THR A 48 3.30 -1.30 -8.30
N ALA A 49 2.17 -0.83 -8.83
CA ALA A 49 0.89 -0.87 -8.12
C ALA A 49 0.47 -2.29 -7.71
N GLU A 50 0.77 -3.28 -8.54
CA GLU A 50 0.52 -4.69 -8.23
C GLU A 50 1.51 -5.27 -7.21
N ASN A 51 2.76 -4.80 -7.20
CA ASN A 51 3.70 -5.12 -6.12
C ASN A 51 3.21 -4.57 -4.77
N GLU A 52 2.76 -3.30 -4.71
CA GLU A 52 2.23 -2.72 -3.46
C GLU A 52 0.96 -3.42 -2.97
N LYS A 53 0.15 -3.95 -3.90
CA LYS A 53 -0.98 -4.81 -3.55
C LYS A 53 -0.52 -6.07 -2.80
N GLU A 54 0.53 -6.73 -3.26
CA GLU A 54 1.06 -7.93 -2.60
C GLU A 54 1.79 -7.59 -1.29
N HIS A 55 2.48 -6.45 -1.20
CA HIS A 55 3.02 -5.92 0.05
C HIS A 55 1.91 -5.69 1.09
N ALA A 56 0.87 -4.92 0.73
CA ALA A 56 -0.28 -4.65 1.58
C ALA A 56 -0.96 -5.95 2.05
N LYS A 57 -1.18 -6.90 1.13
CA LYS A 57 -1.77 -8.21 1.44
C LYS A 57 -0.91 -9.03 2.41
N ARG A 58 0.42 -8.99 2.29
CA ARG A 58 1.31 -9.69 3.21
C ARG A 58 1.28 -9.05 4.60
N LEU A 59 1.33 -7.72 4.67
CA LEU A 59 1.25 -6.97 5.94
C LEU A 59 -0.09 -7.21 6.65
N PHE A 60 -1.19 -7.17 5.90
CA PHE A 60 -2.53 -7.40 6.44
C PHE A 60 -2.71 -8.79 7.06
N LYS A 61 -2.06 -9.82 6.48
CA LYS A 61 -2.07 -11.20 7.03
C LYS A 61 -1.40 -11.33 8.41
N PHE A 62 -0.59 -10.37 8.83
CA PHE A 62 -0.01 -10.36 10.18
C PHE A 62 -0.93 -9.74 11.23
N LEU A 63 -1.98 -9.03 10.83
CA LEU A 63 -2.93 -8.44 11.78
C LEU A 63 -3.88 -9.52 12.31
N GLU A 64 -4.08 -9.53 13.62
CA GLU A 64 -4.90 -10.53 14.32
C GLU A 64 -6.36 -10.10 14.49
N GLY A 65 -6.73 -8.93 13.96
CA GLY A 65 -8.06 -8.32 14.08
C GLY A 65 -8.30 -7.58 15.40
N GLY A 66 -9.41 -6.86 15.48
CA GLY A 66 -9.73 -5.96 16.59
C GLY A 66 -9.51 -4.48 16.25
N GLU A 67 -9.53 -3.62 17.26
CA GLU A 67 -9.40 -2.18 17.07
C GLU A 67 -7.95 -1.74 17.24
N VAL A 68 -7.40 -1.13 16.18
CA VAL A 68 -6.09 -0.50 16.16
C VAL A 68 -6.24 0.83 15.45
N GLN A 69 -5.75 1.90 16.06
CA GLN A 69 -5.82 3.24 15.50
C GLN A 69 -4.43 3.72 15.09
N ILE A 70 -4.35 4.31 13.90
CA ILE A 70 -3.18 5.02 13.39
C ILE A 70 -3.58 6.46 13.09
N GLN A 71 -2.65 7.39 13.23
CA GLN A 71 -2.81 8.78 12.82
C GLN A 71 -1.83 9.05 11.68
N ALA A 72 -2.33 9.62 10.58
CA ALA A 72 -1.52 9.98 9.43
C ALA A 72 -1.99 11.31 8.86
N SER A 73 -1.05 12.06 8.27
CA SER A 73 -1.30 13.27 7.48
C SER A 73 -0.93 12.98 6.04
N PHE A 74 -1.66 13.56 5.09
CA PHE A 74 -1.41 13.43 3.65
C PHE A 74 -1.42 14.78 2.96
#